data_AF-A0A5C8NHE4-F1
#
_entry.id   AF-A0A5C8NHE4-F1
#
_cell.length_a   1.000
_cell.length_b   1.000
_cell.length_c   1.000
_cell.angle_alpha   90.00
_cell.angle_beta   90.00
_cell.angle_gamma   90.00
#
_symmetry.space_group_name_H-M   'P 1'
#
loop_
_entity.id
_entity.type
_entity.pdbx_description
1 polymer ?
#
loop_
_entity_poly.entity_id
_entity_poly.type
_entity_poly.pdbx_seq_one_letter_code
_entity_poly.pdbx_strand_id
1 'polypeptide(L)'
;MGVAFPWRSFDRRPGRPRPHGEPEALAYARRAPLTAATTGGTPVGELARLEVDGGVATLRLDRPKMNALDAQMQGEIIEAAREADRREDVAAVVVYGGERVFAAGADVKQMAEMSYQEMALHSHLLQDFTKAVAAIGKPTVSAITGFALGGGCEVALSTDLRFCADDAKLGQPEILLGIIPGAGGTQRLARLVGPARAKELIYTGRFVDAAEALAIGLVDEVHPAAEVYDRAVEWARQFVGGPALALRAAKNAVDRGLEVDLQTGLDIERAEFSALFATEDRSAGMTSFVENGPGKATFQGR
;
A
#
# COMPACT_ATOMS: atom_id res chain seq x y z
N MET A 1 -4.55 35.00 40.63
CA MET A 1 -5.89 35.64 40.64
C MET A 1 -6.42 35.58 39.23
N GLY A 2 -7.45 34.76 39.01
CA GLY A 2 -7.94 34.38 37.69
C GLY A 2 -8.77 35.46 37.01
N VAL A 3 -8.70 35.50 35.69
CA VAL A 3 -9.54 36.34 34.84
C VAL A 3 -10.33 35.40 33.93
N ALA A 4 -11.64 35.32 34.20
CA ALA A 4 -12.59 34.56 33.43
C ALA A 4 -13.12 35.40 32.26
N PHE A 5 -13.27 34.78 31.08
CA PHE A 5 -14.03 35.33 29.96
C PHE A 5 -15.28 34.46 29.70
N PRO A 6 -16.43 35.07 29.35
CA PRO A 6 -17.72 34.40 29.38
C PRO A 6 -18.09 33.75 28.05
N TRP A 7 -18.58 32.52 28.12
CA TRP A 7 -19.24 31.80 27.05
C TRP A 7 -20.65 32.35 26.83
N ARG A 8 -21.00 32.71 25.58
CA ARG A 8 -22.39 33.00 25.18
C ARG A 8 -23.03 31.73 24.62
N SER A 9 -24.11 31.32 25.27
CA SER A 9 -25.06 30.33 24.79
C SER A 9 -25.90 30.89 23.64
N PHE A 10 -26.21 30.07 22.64
CA PHE A 10 -27.33 30.32 21.74
C PHE A 10 -28.19 29.07 21.57
N ASP A 11 -29.48 29.38 21.56
CA ASP A 11 -30.66 28.58 21.82
C ASP A 11 -31.11 27.77 20.59
N ARG A 12 -31.76 26.63 20.83
CA ARG A 12 -32.35 25.73 19.83
C ARG A 12 -33.83 26.06 19.64
N ARG A 13 -34.25 26.51 18.45
CA ARG A 13 -35.59 26.20 17.90
C ARG A 13 -35.59 26.08 16.36
N PRO A 14 -36.45 25.24 15.78
CA PRO A 14 -36.37 24.84 14.37
C PRO A 14 -37.22 25.73 13.46
N GLY A 15 -36.67 26.09 12.30
CA GLY A 15 -37.40 26.75 11.21
C GLY A 15 -37.49 25.86 9.97
N ARG A 16 -38.65 25.86 9.31
CA ARG A 16 -38.91 25.38 7.93
C ARG A 16 -39.78 26.45 7.25
N PRO A 17 -39.95 26.44 5.90
CA PRO A 17 -39.04 26.11 4.79
C PRO A 17 -39.12 27.18 3.67
N ARG A 18 -38.40 27.02 2.54
CA ARG A 18 -38.87 27.29 1.15
C ARG A 18 -37.83 26.80 0.10
N PRO A 19 -38.22 26.64 -1.19
CA PRO A 19 -37.75 25.55 -2.05
C PRO A 19 -36.93 25.96 -3.30
N HIS A 20 -36.43 24.94 -4.00
CA HIS A 20 -35.89 24.85 -5.37
C HIS A 20 -34.42 25.19 -5.63
N GLY A 21 -33.77 24.21 -6.27
CA GLY A 21 -32.44 24.27 -6.88
C GLY A 21 -31.91 22.85 -7.06
N GLU A 22 -32.06 22.29 -8.26
CA GLU A 22 -31.50 21.00 -8.68
C GLU A 22 -29.97 20.96 -8.47
N PRO A 23 -29.35 19.80 -8.14
CA PRO A 23 -27.93 19.61 -8.38
C PRO A 23 -27.72 19.14 -9.83
N GLU A 24 -26.99 19.95 -10.61
CA GLU A 24 -26.47 19.60 -11.93
C GLU A 24 -25.72 18.26 -11.88
N ALA A 25 -26.19 17.32 -12.68
CA ALA A 25 -25.52 16.06 -12.93
C ALA A 25 -24.22 16.32 -13.72
N LEU A 26 -23.07 16.18 -13.06
CA LEU A 26 -21.78 16.08 -13.73
C LEU A 26 -21.78 14.81 -14.59
N ALA A 27 -21.80 15.01 -15.91
CA ALA A 27 -21.79 13.98 -16.91
C ALA A 27 -20.54 13.11 -16.79
N TYR A 28 -20.73 11.85 -16.38
CA TYR A 28 -19.72 10.79 -16.47
C TYR A 28 -19.53 10.41 -17.94
N ALA A 29 -18.56 11.03 -18.59
CA ALA A 29 -18.15 10.63 -19.93
C ALA A 29 -17.47 9.26 -19.86
N ARG A 30 -18.17 8.23 -20.32
CA ARG A 30 -17.62 6.88 -20.55
C ARG A 30 -16.38 6.97 -21.44
N ARG A 31 -15.20 6.70 -20.89
CA ARG A 31 -14.01 6.40 -21.68
C ARG A 31 -13.97 4.90 -21.98
N ALA A 32 -13.70 4.58 -23.24
CA ALA A 32 -13.47 3.22 -23.72
C ALA A 32 -12.25 2.59 -23.01
N PRO A 33 -12.18 1.25 -22.88
CA PRO A 33 -11.07 0.58 -22.21
C PRO A 33 -9.75 0.88 -22.92
N LEU A 34 -8.79 1.42 -22.17
CA LEU A 34 -7.42 1.57 -22.61
C LEU A 34 -6.79 0.17 -22.65
N THR A 35 -6.76 -0.46 -23.82
CA THR A 35 -5.80 -1.52 -24.09
C THR A 35 -4.42 -0.87 -24.17
N ALA A 36 -3.71 -0.80 -23.05
CA ALA A 36 -2.34 -0.28 -23.00
C ALA A 36 -1.40 -1.26 -23.71
N ALA A 37 -0.78 -0.81 -24.79
CA ALA A 37 0.41 -1.46 -25.33
C ALA A 37 1.57 -1.19 -24.36
N THR A 38 2.02 -2.23 -23.66
CA THR A 38 3.16 -2.19 -22.74
C THR A 38 4.46 -1.96 -23.52
N THR A 39 5.04 -0.76 -23.42
CA THR A 39 6.40 -0.51 -23.89
C THR A 39 7.41 -0.90 -22.82
N GLY A 40 8.11 -2.02 -23.06
CA GLY A 40 9.49 -2.26 -22.61
C GLY A 40 9.74 -2.39 -21.11
N GLY A 41 9.23 -3.46 -20.49
CA GLY A 41 9.75 -3.96 -19.21
C GLY A 41 10.73 -5.11 -19.44
N THR A 42 11.90 -5.08 -18.81
CA THR A 42 12.73 -6.30 -18.64
C THR A 42 11.92 -7.26 -17.76
N PRO A 43 11.60 -8.48 -18.20
CA PRO A 43 10.89 -9.42 -17.34
C PRO A 43 11.81 -9.81 -16.17
N VAL A 44 11.48 -9.32 -14.97
CA VAL A 44 12.11 -9.75 -13.72
C VAL A 44 11.28 -10.91 -13.18
N GLY A 45 11.42 -12.10 -13.78
CA GLY A 45 10.69 -13.30 -13.38
C GLY A 45 9.55 -13.72 -14.33
N GLU A 46 9.07 -14.94 -14.16
CA GLU A 46 7.94 -15.51 -14.91
C GLU A 46 6.60 -15.26 -14.19
N LEU A 47 6.61 -15.45 -12.86
CA LEU A 47 5.45 -15.45 -11.97
C LEU A 47 5.24 -14.11 -11.25
N ALA A 48 6.31 -13.37 -10.96
CA ALA A 48 6.22 -11.96 -10.60
C ALA A 48 6.90 -11.14 -11.69
N ARG A 49 6.31 -10.01 -12.11
CA ARG A 49 6.89 -9.15 -13.15
C ARG A 49 6.81 -7.69 -12.76
N LEU A 50 7.78 -6.90 -13.24
CA LEU A 50 7.80 -5.46 -13.08
C LEU A 50 7.52 -4.79 -14.44
N GLU A 51 6.35 -4.17 -14.56
CA GLU A 51 5.90 -3.48 -15.79
C GLU A 51 5.87 -1.97 -15.51
N VAL A 52 6.60 -1.16 -16.28
CA VAL A 52 6.69 0.29 -16.04
C VAL A 52 6.00 1.06 -17.15
N ASP A 53 5.08 1.94 -16.77
CA ASP A 53 4.36 2.84 -17.67
C ASP A 53 4.30 4.26 -17.07
N GLY A 54 4.79 5.25 -17.80
CA GLY A 54 4.66 6.66 -17.44
C GLY A 54 5.16 7.02 -16.02
N GLY A 55 6.21 6.36 -15.53
CA GLY A 55 6.75 6.59 -14.19
C GLY A 55 6.14 5.75 -13.06
N VAL A 56 5.13 4.92 -13.35
CA VAL A 56 4.52 4.00 -12.38
C VAL A 56 4.91 2.58 -12.72
N ALA A 57 5.44 1.85 -11.74
CA ALA A 57 5.71 0.43 -11.88
C ALA A 57 4.56 -0.41 -11.34
N THR A 58 4.13 -1.42 -12.07
CA THR A 58 3.23 -2.47 -11.59
C THR A 58 4.06 -3.72 -11.28
N LEU A 59 4.11 -4.11 -10.01
CA LEU A 59 4.56 -5.43 -9.59
C LEU A 59 3.39 -6.41 -9.74
N ARG A 60 3.37 -7.11 -10.86
CA ARG A 60 2.31 -8.02 -11.28
C ARG A 60 2.56 -9.42 -10.71
N LEU A 61 1.60 -9.97 -9.95
CA LEU A 61 1.61 -11.37 -9.50
C LEU A 61 0.81 -12.24 -10.47
N ASP A 62 1.44 -13.15 -11.21
CA ASP A 62 0.84 -13.82 -12.37
C ASP A 62 1.11 -15.33 -12.38
N ARG A 63 0.62 -16.01 -11.35
CA ARG A 63 0.62 -17.47 -11.29
C ARG A 63 -0.82 -17.99 -11.42
N PRO A 64 -1.11 -18.91 -12.39
CA PRO A 64 -2.46 -19.33 -12.71
C PRO A 64 -3.34 -19.72 -11.50
N LYS A 65 -4.64 -19.46 -11.64
CA LYS A 65 -5.72 -19.70 -10.66
C LYS A 65 -5.72 -18.72 -9.49
N MET A 66 -4.75 -18.79 -8.58
CA MET A 66 -4.84 -18.16 -7.25
C MET A 66 -3.61 -17.35 -6.82
N ASN A 67 -2.62 -17.15 -7.70
CA ASN A 67 -1.34 -16.49 -7.37
C ASN A 67 -0.69 -17.03 -6.06
N ALA A 68 -0.71 -18.35 -5.89
CA ALA A 68 -0.16 -18.95 -4.67
C ALA A 68 1.37 -18.77 -4.60
N LEU A 69 1.87 -18.38 -3.43
CA LEU A 69 3.22 -17.89 -3.19
C LEU A 69 4.16 -19.06 -2.84
N ASP A 70 4.64 -19.77 -3.84
CA ASP A 70 5.75 -20.74 -3.67
C ASP A 70 7.12 -20.04 -3.60
N ALA A 71 8.17 -20.80 -3.32
CA ALA A 71 9.53 -20.26 -3.22
C ALA A 71 10.00 -19.48 -4.47
N GLN A 72 9.58 -19.88 -5.69
CA GLN A 72 9.94 -19.16 -6.92
C GLN A 72 9.24 -17.80 -6.95
N MET A 73 7.92 -17.78 -6.74
CA MET A 73 7.13 -16.57 -6.66
C MET A 73 7.69 -15.59 -5.61
N GLN A 74 8.06 -16.08 -4.43
CA GLN A 74 8.66 -15.28 -3.36
C GLN A 74 10.00 -14.68 -3.79
N GLY A 75 10.87 -15.47 -4.43
CA GLY A 75 12.15 -15.00 -4.96
C GLY A 75 11.99 -13.93 -6.04
N GLU A 76 11.05 -14.10 -6.97
CA GLU A 76 10.79 -13.14 -8.03
C GLU A 76 10.16 -11.84 -7.50
N ILE A 77 9.32 -11.90 -6.45
CA ILE A 77 8.83 -10.70 -5.76
C ILE A 77 10.00 -9.91 -5.15
N ILE A 78 10.98 -10.59 -4.53
CA ILE A 78 12.17 -9.92 -3.96
C ILE A 78 12.93 -9.17 -5.05
N GLU A 79 13.21 -9.83 -6.17
CA GLU A 79 13.95 -9.22 -7.27
C GLU A 79 13.18 -8.08 -7.93
N ALA A 80 11.87 -8.23 -8.16
CA ALA A 80 11.02 -7.18 -8.70
C ALA A 80 10.94 -5.96 -7.77
N ALA A 81 10.82 -6.17 -6.45
CA ALA A 81 10.80 -5.09 -5.46
C ALA A 81 12.15 -4.33 -5.43
N ARG A 82 13.28 -5.05 -5.45
CA ARG A 82 14.62 -4.45 -5.50
C ARG A 82 14.87 -3.68 -6.80
N GLU A 83 14.42 -4.21 -7.93
CA GLU A 83 14.50 -3.50 -9.22
C GLU A 83 13.64 -2.24 -9.20
N ALA A 84 12.41 -2.32 -8.69
CA ALA A 84 11.52 -1.17 -8.55
C ALA A 84 12.13 -0.06 -7.69
N ASP A 85 12.83 -0.41 -6.61
CA ASP A 85 13.51 0.57 -5.75
C ASP A 85 14.68 1.27 -6.46
N ARG A 86 15.48 0.51 -7.23
CA ARG A 86 16.69 1.02 -7.90
C ARG A 86 16.43 1.85 -9.15
N ARG A 87 15.35 1.58 -9.90
CA ARG A 87 15.06 2.25 -11.17
C ARG A 87 14.77 3.74 -11.01
N GLU A 88 15.54 4.62 -11.62
CA GLU A 88 15.30 6.07 -11.55
C GLU A 88 14.02 6.50 -12.28
N ASP A 89 13.57 5.72 -13.27
CA ASP A 89 12.36 5.99 -14.05
C ASP A 89 11.06 5.53 -13.37
N VAL A 90 11.12 5.04 -12.13
CA VAL A 90 9.96 4.63 -11.34
C VAL A 90 9.77 5.61 -10.18
N ALA A 91 8.63 6.27 -10.12
CA ALA A 91 8.24 7.20 -9.06
C ALA A 91 7.40 6.54 -7.95
N ALA A 92 6.56 5.56 -8.30
CA ALA A 92 5.69 4.84 -7.37
C ALA A 92 5.39 3.42 -7.89
N VAL A 93 4.93 2.54 -7.00
CA VAL A 93 4.71 1.12 -7.30
C VAL A 93 3.28 0.68 -6.94
N VAL A 94 2.62 0.00 -7.87
CA VAL A 94 1.35 -0.70 -7.65
C VAL A 94 1.62 -2.20 -7.58
N VAL A 95 1.19 -2.88 -6.52
CA VAL A 95 1.19 -4.35 -6.45
C VAL A 95 -0.16 -4.87 -6.91
N TYR A 96 -0.19 -5.80 -7.87
CA TYR A 96 -1.44 -6.25 -8.49
C TYR A 96 -1.45 -7.72 -8.88
N GLY A 97 -2.47 -8.46 -8.43
CA GLY A 97 -2.67 -9.89 -8.75
C GLY A 97 -3.54 -10.20 -9.97
N GLY A 98 -4.11 -9.18 -10.61
CA GLY A 98 -4.92 -9.35 -11.82
C GLY A 98 -6.40 -9.17 -11.52
N GLU A 99 -7.26 -9.33 -12.52
CA GLU A 99 -8.68 -8.98 -12.37
C GLU A 99 -9.46 -9.91 -11.43
N ARG A 100 -8.98 -11.16 -11.25
CA ARG A 100 -9.73 -12.21 -10.55
C ARG A 100 -9.33 -12.43 -9.09
N VAL A 101 -8.05 -12.23 -8.78
CA VAL A 101 -7.49 -12.57 -7.48
C VAL A 101 -6.21 -11.78 -7.26
N PHE A 102 -6.02 -11.26 -6.05
CA PHE A 102 -4.76 -10.69 -5.63
C PHE A 102 -3.74 -11.79 -5.37
N ALA A 103 -3.89 -12.54 -4.28
CA ALA A 103 -3.12 -13.75 -3.96
C ALA A 103 -3.77 -14.53 -2.82
N ALA A 104 -3.81 -15.87 -2.94
CA ALA A 104 -4.48 -16.74 -1.97
C ALA A 104 -3.57 -17.29 -0.85
N GLY A 105 -2.32 -16.85 -0.77
CA GLY A 105 -1.38 -17.25 0.27
C GLY A 105 -0.30 -18.21 -0.22
N ALA A 106 0.41 -18.83 0.72
CA ALA A 106 1.51 -19.74 0.43
C ALA A 106 1.04 -21.01 -0.29
N ASP A 107 1.94 -21.64 -1.05
CA ASP A 107 1.66 -22.94 -1.66
C ASP A 107 1.69 -24.05 -0.59
N VAL A 108 0.51 -24.39 -0.04
CA VAL A 108 0.37 -25.41 1.01
C VAL A 108 0.93 -26.77 0.58
N LYS A 109 0.88 -27.13 -0.70
CA LYS A 109 1.42 -28.41 -1.18
C LYS A 109 2.93 -28.45 -1.03
N GLN A 110 3.61 -27.33 -1.32
CA GLN A 110 5.05 -27.20 -1.10
C GLN A 110 5.41 -27.29 0.40
N MET A 111 4.59 -26.72 1.28
CA MET A 111 4.87 -26.69 2.72
C MET A 111 4.54 -28.01 3.45
N ALA A 112 3.56 -28.77 2.97
CA ALA A 112 3.04 -29.94 3.68
C ALA A 112 4.06 -31.08 3.87
N GLU A 113 5.09 -31.13 3.02
CA GLU A 113 6.13 -32.16 3.06
C GLU A 113 7.40 -31.72 3.81
N MET A 114 7.48 -30.44 4.22
CA MET A 114 8.67 -29.90 4.87
C MET A 114 8.82 -30.39 6.31
N SER A 115 10.03 -30.83 6.65
CA SER A 115 10.46 -31.03 8.03
C SER A 115 10.66 -29.69 8.75
N TYR A 116 10.80 -29.73 10.08
CA TYR A 116 11.15 -28.54 10.87
C TYR A 116 12.45 -27.88 10.39
N GLN A 117 13.47 -28.66 10.02
CA GLN A 117 14.76 -28.12 9.59
C GLN A 117 14.63 -27.38 8.24
N GLU A 118 13.89 -27.96 7.29
CA GLU A 118 13.61 -27.32 6.01
C GLU A 118 12.77 -26.06 6.19
N MET A 119 11.72 -26.11 7.02
CA MET A 119 10.89 -24.95 7.32
C MET A 119 11.68 -23.86 8.07
N ALA A 120 12.59 -24.23 8.98
CA ALA A 120 13.43 -23.25 9.68
C ALA A 120 14.31 -22.47 8.69
N LEU A 121 14.87 -23.14 7.67
CA LEU A 121 15.64 -22.48 6.61
C LEU A 121 14.73 -21.67 5.67
N HIS A 122 13.58 -22.21 5.29
CA HIS A 122 12.61 -21.56 4.40
C HIS A 122 11.92 -20.35 5.05
N SER A 123 11.80 -20.32 6.39
CA SER A 123 11.11 -19.25 7.10
C SER A 123 11.77 -17.86 6.95
N HIS A 124 13.07 -17.82 6.64
CA HIS A 124 13.73 -16.59 6.22
C HIS A 124 13.12 -16.07 4.91
N LEU A 125 13.02 -16.92 3.89
CA LEU A 125 12.42 -16.55 2.60
C LEU A 125 10.97 -16.09 2.78
N LEU A 126 10.17 -16.78 3.63
CA LEU A 126 8.80 -16.39 3.94
C LEU A 126 8.68 -14.95 4.46
N GLN A 127 9.69 -14.42 5.13
CA GLN A 127 9.66 -13.02 5.57
C GLN A 127 10.36 -12.08 4.60
N ASP A 128 11.36 -12.55 3.86
CA ASP A 128 12.21 -11.69 3.05
C ASP A 128 11.47 -11.08 1.88
N PHE A 129 10.51 -11.78 1.26
CA PHE A 129 9.73 -11.20 0.17
C PHE A 129 8.80 -10.06 0.61
N THR A 130 8.14 -10.20 1.78
CA THR A 130 7.31 -9.11 2.32
C THR A 130 8.17 -7.96 2.86
N LYS A 131 9.34 -8.26 3.44
CA LYS A 131 10.33 -7.23 3.79
C LYS A 131 10.84 -6.48 2.56
N ALA A 132 11.09 -7.16 1.45
CA ALA A 132 11.54 -6.53 0.22
C ALA A 132 10.50 -5.55 -0.34
N VAL A 133 9.21 -5.92 -0.33
CA VAL A 133 8.12 -5.02 -0.72
C VAL A 133 8.04 -3.80 0.21
N ALA A 134 8.08 -4.01 1.53
CA ALA A 134 8.05 -2.92 2.51
C ALA A 134 9.27 -1.98 2.40
N ALA A 135 10.43 -2.52 2.02
CA ALA A 135 11.67 -1.76 1.88
C ALA A 135 11.77 -0.91 0.61
N ILE A 136 10.79 -0.97 -0.30
CA ILE A 136 10.74 -0.07 -1.47
C ILE A 136 10.65 1.37 -0.95
N GLY A 137 11.68 2.18 -1.22
CA GLY A 137 11.78 3.57 -0.75
C GLY A 137 10.93 4.56 -1.55
N LYS A 138 9.88 4.07 -2.21
CA LYS A 138 8.94 4.81 -3.05
C LYS A 138 7.52 4.54 -2.56
N PRO A 139 6.54 5.42 -2.84
CA PRO A 139 5.15 5.16 -2.52
C PRO A 139 4.67 3.85 -3.15
N THR A 140 4.04 3.00 -2.34
CA THR A 140 3.52 1.69 -2.73
C THR A 140 2.03 1.56 -2.41
N VAL A 141 1.26 1.00 -3.33
CA VAL A 141 -0.16 0.69 -3.11
C VAL A 141 -0.51 -0.70 -3.62
N SER A 142 -1.27 -1.46 -2.85
CA SER A 142 -1.85 -2.72 -3.31
C SER A 142 -3.20 -2.46 -3.98
N ALA A 143 -3.39 -2.94 -5.20
CA ALA A 143 -4.68 -3.02 -5.87
C ALA A 143 -5.28 -4.42 -5.69
N ILE A 144 -6.18 -4.57 -4.73
CA ILE A 144 -6.66 -5.87 -4.26
C ILE A 144 -7.96 -6.24 -4.96
N THR A 145 -7.96 -7.36 -5.69
CA THR A 145 -9.11 -7.98 -6.35
C THR A 145 -9.36 -9.36 -5.77
N GLY A 146 -10.62 -9.83 -5.78
CA GLY A 146 -10.96 -11.19 -5.39
C GLY A 146 -10.46 -11.57 -3.98
N PHE A 147 -9.39 -12.36 -3.90
CA PHE A 147 -8.85 -12.82 -2.62
C PHE A 147 -7.44 -12.28 -2.34
N ALA A 148 -7.25 -11.73 -1.14
CA ALA A 148 -5.95 -11.48 -0.51
C ALA A 148 -5.90 -12.21 0.83
N LEU A 149 -5.46 -13.48 0.82
CA LEU A 149 -5.53 -14.39 1.97
C LEU A 149 -4.14 -14.86 2.38
N GLY A 150 -3.93 -15.00 3.69
CA GLY A 150 -2.67 -15.49 4.27
C GLY A 150 -1.47 -14.71 3.73
N GLY A 151 -0.48 -15.42 3.18
CA GLY A 151 0.66 -14.80 2.49
C GLY A 151 0.30 -13.69 1.47
N GLY A 152 -0.85 -13.79 0.77
CA GLY A 152 -1.32 -12.73 -0.12
C GLY A 152 -1.79 -11.47 0.62
N CYS A 153 -2.47 -11.66 1.75
CA CYS A 153 -2.78 -10.56 2.68
C CYS A 153 -1.49 -9.96 3.25
N GLU A 154 -0.48 -10.79 3.56
CA GLU A 154 0.81 -10.34 4.08
C GLU A 154 1.62 -9.52 3.05
N VAL A 155 1.49 -9.79 1.74
CA VAL A 155 1.99 -8.88 0.69
C VAL A 155 1.26 -7.54 0.74
N ALA A 156 -0.07 -7.56 0.81
CA ALA A 156 -0.87 -6.33 0.83
C ALA A 156 -0.59 -5.47 2.07
N LEU A 157 -0.36 -6.10 3.23
CA LEU A 157 0.06 -5.43 4.46
C LEU A 157 1.47 -4.83 4.39
N SER A 158 2.25 -5.17 3.37
CA SER A 158 3.63 -4.69 3.18
C SER A 158 3.72 -3.48 2.26
N THR A 159 2.61 -3.04 1.65
CA THR A 159 2.53 -1.76 0.94
C THR A 159 2.07 -0.63 1.86
N ASP A 160 2.30 0.62 1.44
CA ASP A 160 1.94 1.80 2.26
C ASP A 160 0.41 1.92 2.34
N LEU A 161 -0.28 1.82 1.19
CA LEU A 161 -1.74 1.82 1.08
C LEU A 161 -2.29 0.54 0.46
N ARG A 162 -3.58 0.28 0.69
CA ARG A 162 -4.36 -0.85 0.15
C ARG A 162 -5.68 -0.35 -0.39
N PHE A 163 -5.85 -0.42 -1.71
CA PHE A 163 -7.12 -0.17 -2.38
C PHE A 163 -7.78 -1.50 -2.69
N CYS A 164 -9.06 -1.63 -2.35
CA CYS A 164 -9.76 -2.90 -2.31
C CYS A 164 -10.96 -2.90 -3.26
N ALA A 165 -11.13 -3.96 -4.04
CA ALA A 165 -12.37 -4.20 -4.77
C ALA A 165 -13.54 -4.42 -3.78
N ASP A 166 -14.71 -3.90 -4.11
CA ASP A 166 -15.94 -4.03 -3.32
C ASP A 166 -16.39 -5.47 -3.09
N ASP A 167 -16.01 -6.39 -3.98
CA ASP A 167 -16.28 -7.83 -3.88
C ASP A 167 -15.14 -8.65 -3.26
N ALA A 168 -14.01 -8.02 -2.91
CA ALA A 168 -12.84 -8.72 -2.41
C ALA A 168 -13.01 -9.23 -0.97
N LYS A 169 -12.22 -10.25 -0.64
CA LYS A 169 -12.10 -10.88 0.67
C LYS A 169 -10.65 -10.90 1.13
N LEU A 170 -10.44 -10.50 2.39
CA LEU A 170 -9.13 -10.47 3.03
C LEU A 170 -9.13 -11.30 4.31
N GLY A 171 -7.98 -11.78 4.75
CA GLY A 171 -7.87 -12.46 6.04
C GLY A 171 -6.62 -13.30 6.20
N GLN A 172 -6.49 -13.88 7.41
CA GLN A 172 -5.36 -14.70 7.85
C GLN A 172 -5.83 -16.11 8.27
N PRO A 173 -6.16 -16.99 7.30
CA PRO A 173 -6.75 -18.29 7.57
C PRO A 173 -5.78 -19.39 8.01
N GLU A 174 -4.50 -19.08 8.22
CA GLU A 174 -3.45 -20.04 8.56
C GLU A 174 -3.78 -20.94 9.76
N ILE A 175 -4.57 -20.43 10.71
CA ILE A 175 -5.00 -21.21 11.89
C ILE A 175 -5.78 -22.46 11.51
N LEU A 176 -6.49 -22.44 10.38
CA LEU A 176 -7.26 -23.58 9.85
C LEU A 176 -6.34 -24.70 9.35
N LEU A 177 -5.05 -24.41 9.15
CA LEU A 177 -4.00 -25.37 8.81
C LEU A 177 -3.16 -25.77 10.04
N GLY A 178 -3.49 -25.26 11.23
CA GLY A 178 -2.74 -25.52 12.46
C GLY A 178 -1.44 -24.70 12.57
N ILE A 179 -1.30 -23.62 11.79
CA ILE A 179 -0.13 -22.73 11.79
C ILE A 179 -0.58 -21.26 11.96
N ILE A 180 0.38 -20.34 12.06
CA ILE A 180 0.13 -18.89 12.16
C ILE A 180 0.57 -18.19 10.87
N PRO A 181 0.13 -16.95 10.61
CA PRO A 181 0.68 -16.11 9.55
C PRO A 181 2.20 -15.92 9.74
N GLY A 182 2.98 -16.37 8.76
CA GLY A 182 4.43 -16.51 8.85
C GLY A 182 5.24 -15.43 8.13
N ALA A 183 4.63 -14.71 7.18
CA ALA A 183 5.28 -13.66 6.39
C ALA A 183 5.10 -12.24 7.00
N GLY A 184 4.88 -12.17 8.32
CA GLY A 184 4.76 -10.92 9.09
C GLY A 184 3.33 -10.51 9.43
N GLY A 185 2.33 -11.32 9.08
CA GLY A 185 0.92 -11.07 9.27
C GLY A 185 0.51 -10.89 10.73
N THR A 186 1.09 -11.66 11.65
CA THR A 186 0.85 -11.47 13.09
C THR A 186 1.32 -10.11 13.60
N GLN A 187 2.30 -9.50 12.94
CA GLN A 187 2.94 -8.26 13.35
C GLN A 187 2.33 -7.03 12.66
N ARG A 188 2.22 -7.07 11.34
CA ARG A 188 1.71 -5.95 10.53
C ARG A 188 0.21 -5.75 10.74
N LEU A 189 -0.57 -6.83 10.76
CA LEU A 189 -2.01 -6.73 11.00
C LEU A 189 -2.31 -6.14 12.39
N ALA A 190 -1.62 -6.61 13.42
CA ALA A 190 -1.83 -6.13 14.79
C ALA A 190 -1.47 -4.65 14.98
N ARG A 191 -0.45 -4.15 14.27
CA ARG A 191 -0.10 -2.72 14.24
C ARG A 191 -1.12 -1.88 13.47
N LEU A 192 -1.70 -2.44 12.40
CA LEU A 192 -2.64 -1.73 11.54
C LEU A 192 -4.06 -1.62 12.13
N VAL A 193 -4.65 -2.76 12.54
CA VAL A 193 -6.07 -2.80 12.99
C VAL A 193 -6.22 -2.93 14.52
N GLY A 194 -5.10 -2.92 15.23
CA GLY A 194 -5.04 -3.15 16.67
C GLY A 194 -5.04 -4.64 17.06
N PRO A 195 -4.48 -4.98 18.23
CA PRO A 195 -4.18 -6.37 18.60
C PRO A 195 -5.42 -7.22 18.83
N ALA A 196 -6.53 -6.64 19.32
CA ALA A 196 -7.76 -7.38 19.57
C ALA A 196 -8.41 -7.86 18.26
N ARG A 197 -8.50 -6.98 17.26
CA ARG A 197 -9.04 -7.31 15.93
C ARG A 197 -8.13 -8.27 15.19
N ALA A 198 -6.82 -8.05 15.21
CA ALA A 198 -5.87 -8.98 14.59
C ALA A 198 -5.97 -10.39 15.19
N LYS A 199 -6.05 -10.52 16.52
CA LYS A 199 -6.26 -11.82 17.18
C LYS A 199 -7.57 -12.46 16.80
N GLU A 200 -8.66 -11.69 16.73
CA GLU A 200 -9.97 -12.23 16.32
C GLU A 200 -9.93 -12.80 14.90
N LEU A 201 -9.35 -12.07 13.94
CA LEU A 201 -9.19 -12.55 12.56
C LEU A 201 -8.28 -13.77 12.48
N ILE A 202 -7.15 -13.77 13.19
CA ILE A 202 -6.18 -14.87 13.18
C ILE A 202 -6.73 -16.11 13.89
N TYR A 203 -7.42 -15.96 15.03
CA TYR A 203 -7.94 -17.10 15.80
C TYR A 203 -9.11 -17.78 15.09
N THR A 204 -9.94 -17.02 14.40
CA THR A 204 -11.09 -17.57 13.67
C THR A 204 -10.71 -18.05 12.27
N GLY A 205 -9.65 -17.46 11.68
CA GLY A 205 -9.29 -17.68 10.29
C GLY A 205 -10.35 -17.19 9.30
N ARG A 206 -11.33 -16.40 9.75
CA ARG A 206 -12.43 -15.94 8.89
C ARG A 206 -11.95 -14.89 7.89
N PHE A 207 -12.71 -14.76 6.81
CA PHE A 207 -12.50 -13.68 5.86
C PHE A 207 -13.32 -12.45 6.26
N VAL A 208 -12.77 -11.28 5.98
CA VAL A 208 -13.48 -9.99 6.03
C VAL A 208 -13.87 -9.57 4.63
N ASP A 209 -15.02 -8.92 4.51
CA ASP A 209 -15.43 -8.25 3.27
C ASP A 209 -14.84 -6.84 3.17
N ALA A 210 -14.94 -6.21 2.00
CA ALA A 210 -14.37 -4.90 1.76
C ALA A 210 -14.93 -3.81 2.71
N ALA A 211 -16.21 -3.89 3.07
CA ALA A 211 -16.85 -2.92 3.96
C ALA A 211 -16.31 -3.03 5.39
N GLU A 212 -16.21 -4.24 5.94
CA GLU A 212 -15.58 -4.47 7.23
C GLU A 212 -14.09 -4.12 7.19
N ALA A 213 -13.37 -4.52 6.14
CA ALA A 213 -11.95 -4.23 5.97
C ALA A 213 -11.67 -2.72 6.03
N LEU A 214 -12.51 -1.91 5.39
CA LEU A 214 -12.42 -0.45 5.47
C LEU A 214 -12.73 0.05 6.88
N ALA A 215 -13.81 -0.46 7.50
CA ALA A 215 -14.25 -0.02 8.83
C ALA A 215 -13.23 -0.29 9.94
N ILE A 216 -12.42 -1.34 9.83
CA ILE A 216 -11.38 -1.69 10.80
C ILE A 216 -9.99 -1.11 10.45
N GLY A 217 -9.86 -0.41 9.32
CA GLY A 217 -8.60 0.14 8.83
C GLY A 217 -7.65 -0.89 8.21
N LEU A 218 -8.15 -2.06 7.78
CA LEU A 218 -7.34 -3.04 7.05
C LEU A 218 -7.06 -2.58 5.61
N VAL A 219 -8.00 -1.85 5.01
CA VAL A 219 -7.83 -1.22 3.69
C VAL A 219 -8.16 0.26 3.78
N ASP A 220 -7.58 1.05 2.88
CA ASP A 220 -7.64 2.51 2.93
C ASP A 220 -8.77 3.06 2.05
N GLU A 221 -9.03 2.40 0.91
CA GLU A 221 -10.12 2.73 -0.01
C GLU A 221 -10.80 1.48 -0.57
N VAL A 222 -12.08 1.62 -0.92
CA VAL A 222 -12.87 0.58 -1.60
C VAL A 222 -13.43 1.13 -2.90
N HIS A 223 -13.24 0.39 -3.99
CA HIS A 223 -13.63 0.74 -5.34
C HIS A 223 -14.35 -0.42 -6.04
N PRO A 224 -15.13 -0.19 -7.11
CA PRO A 224 -15.62 -1.28 -7.95
C PRO A 224 -14.46 -2.15 -8.45
N ALA A 225 -14.65 -3.47 -8.49
CA ALA A 225 -13.60 -4.42 -8.91
C ALA A 225 -12.93 -4.07 -10.25
N ALA A 226 -13.69 -3.54 -11.21
CA ALA A 226 -13.18 -3.13 -12.52
C ALA A 226 -12.34 -1.84 -12.50
N GLU A 227 -12.43 -1.04 -11.44
CA GLU A 227 -11.76 0.27 -11.32
C GLU A 227 -10.56 0.24 -10.35
N VAL A 228 -10.47 -0.74 -9.44
CA VAL A 228 -9.48 -0.71 -8.33
C VAL A 228 -8.03 -0.55 -8.79
N TYR A 229 -7.65 -1.20 -9.89
CA TYR A 229 -6.31 -1.06 -10.47
C TYR A 229 -6.08 0.35 -11.03
N ASP A 230 -7.02 0.86 -11.83
CA ASP A 230 -6.92 2.20 -12.41
C ASP A 230 -6.86 3.28 -11.33
N ARG A 231 -7.59 3.09 -10.21
CA ARG A 231 -7.54 3.98 -9.04
C ARG A 231 -6.19 3.95 -8.34
N ALA A 232 -5.59 2.77 -8.17
CA ALA A 232 -4.26 2.64 -7.61
C ALA A 232 -3.19 3.30 -8.50
N VAL A 233 -3.31 3.15 -9.82
CA VAL A 233 -2.44 3.81 -10.80
C VAL A 233 -2.66 5.33 -10.78
N GLU A 234 -3.90 5.81 -10.71
CA GLU A 234 -4.24 7.24 -10.59
C GLU A 234 -3.58 7.86 -9.36
N TRP A 235 -3.67 7.20 -8.20
CA TRP A 235 -2.99 7.63 -6.99
C TRP A 235 -1.46 7.64 -7.15
N ALA A 236 -0.88 6.56 -7.70
CA ALA A 236 0.56 6.43 -7.90
C ALA A 236 1.12 7.50 -8.87
N ARG A 237 0.34 7.87 -9.90
CA ARG A 237 0.73 8.89 -10.90
C ARG A 237 0.93 10.28 -10.29
N GLN A 238 0.35 10.58 -9.14
CA GLN A 238 0.52 11.88 -8.47
C GLN A 238 1.98 12.14 -8.05
N PHE A 239 2.78 11.09 -7.88
CA PHE A 239 4.18 11.19 -7.47
C PHE A 239 5.16 11.30 -8.64
N VAL A 240 4.69 11.14 -9.88
CA VAL A 240 5.51 11.29 -11.08
C VAL A 240 5.94 12.74 -11.23
N GLY A 241 7.25 12.99 -11.30
CA GLY A 241 7.83 14.33 -11.29
C GLY A 241 7.77 15.03 -9.92
N GLY A 242 7.45 14.29 -8.86
CA GLY A 242 7.49 14.77 -7.47
C GLY A 242 8.89 14.76 -6.85
N PRO A 243 9.03 15.24 -5.60
CA PRO A 243 10.32 15.32 -4.91
C PRO A 243 10.74 13.94 -4.38
N ALA A 244 11.33 13.10 -5.24
CA ALA A 244 11.57 11.68 -4.99
C ALA A 244 12.35 11.41 -3.69
N LEU A 245 13.38 12.20 -3.40
CA LEU A 245 14.17 12.05 -2.17
C LEU A 245 13.38 12.43 -0.92
N ALA A 246 12.49 13.42 -0.99
CA ALA A 246 11.62 13.79 0.12
C ALA A 246 10.56 12.72 0.42
N LEU A 247 9.99 12.10 -0.62
CA LEU A 247 9.06 10.97 -0.46
C LEU A 247 9.74 9.77 0.21
N ARG A 248 10.95 9.42 -0.23
CA ARG A 248 11.76 8.36 0.39
C ARG A 248 12.07 8.66 1.85
N ALA A 249 12.51 9.89 2.15
CA ALA A 249 12.81 10.34 3.50
C ALA A 249 11.59 10.29 4.43
N ALA A 250 10.42 10.75 3.94
CA ALA A 250 9.17 10.71 4.69
C ALA A 250 8.76 9.27 5.04
N LYS A 251 8.78 8.36 4.05
CA LYS A 251 8.49 6.95 4.27
C LYS A 251 9.45 6.34 5.32
N ASN A 252 10.75 6.54 5.15
CA ASN A 252 11.75 6.01 6.08
C ASN A 252 11.59 6.56 7.51
N ALA A 253 11.27 7.86 7.66
CA ALA A 253 11.03 8.47 8.96
C ALA A 253 9.80 7.86 9.67
N VAL A 254 8.71 7.62 8.95
CA VAL A 254 7.51 6.97 9.48
C VAL A 254 7.80 5.51 9.85
N ASP A 255 8.30 4.73 8.89
CA ASP A 255 8.45 3.28 9.04
C ASP A 255 9.44 2.92 10.15
N ARG A 256 10.59 3.60 10.19
CA ARG A 256 11.60 3.36 11.23
C ARG A 256 11.25 4.03 12.55
N GLY A 257 10.58 5.18 12.51
CA GLY A 257 10.16 5.90 13.72
C GLY A 257 9.12 5.13 14.53
N LEU A 258 8.24 4.37 13.86
CA LEU A 258 7.23 3.53 14.52
C LEU A 258 7.82 2.31 15.26
N GLU A 259 9.04 1.89 14.93
CA GLU A 259 9.70 0.73 15.55
C GLU A 259 10.58 1.10 16.76
N VAL A 260 10.57 2.36 17.17
CA VAL A 260 11.35 2.88 18.30
C VAL A 260 10.47 3.72 19.24
N ASP A 261 11.02 4.17 20.38
CA ASP A 261 10.33 5.13 21.22
C ASP A 261 10.22 6.50 20.53
N LEU A 262 9.27 7.32 20.99
CA LEU A 262 8.96 8.61 20.35
C LEU A 262 10.18 9.53 20.23
N GLN A 263 11.10 9.56 21.20
CA GLN A 263 12.26 10.45 21.13
C GLN A 263 13.24 10.00 20.06
N THR A 264 13.53 8.69 20.02
CA THR A 264 14.35 8.11 18.95
C THR A 264 13.70 8.30 17.58
N GLY A 265 12.37 8.19 17.48
CA GLY A 265 11.63 8.46 16.24
C GLY A 265 11.78 9.92 15.76
N LEU A 266 11.69 10.89 16.68
CA LEU A 266 11.93 12.30 16.37
C LEU A 266 13.39 12.61 16.00
N ASP A 267 14.35 11.84 16.53
CA ASP A 267 15.76 11.91 16.10
C ASP A 267 15.93 11.45 14.64
N ILE A 268 15.26 10.35 14.26
CA ILE A 268 15.25 9.86 12.86
C ILE A 268 14.62 10.92 11.94
N GLU A 269 13.45 11.44 12.29
CA GLU A 269 12.77 12.48 11.51
C GLU A 269 13.69 13.71 11.30
N ARG A 270 14.35 14.19 12.35
CA ARG A 270 15.26 15.33 12.27
C ARG A 270 16.40 15.08 11.30
N ALA A 271 16.99 13.89 11.34
CA ALA A 271 18.11 13.53 10.47
C ALA A 271 17.66 13.49 9.00
N GLU A 272 16.55 12.80 8.70
CA GLU A 272 15.96 12.71 7.37
C GLU A 272 15.60 14.11 6.82
N PHE A 273 14.89 14.93 7.62
CA PHE A 273 14.52 16.30 7.24
C PHE A 273 15.75 17.17 6.96
N SER A 274 16.77 17.11 7.82
CA SER A 274 17.99 17.92 7.65
C SER A 274 18.77 17.53 6.39
N ALA A 275 18.81 16.24 6.05
CA ALA A 275 19.47 15.75 4.85
C ALA A 275 18.85 16.31 3.57
N LEU A 276 17.52 16.54 3.55
CA LEU A 276 16.85 17.15 2.39
C LEU A 276 17.34 18.56 2.08
N PHE A 277 17.98 19.26 3.01
CA PHE A 277 18.58 20.57 2.71
C PHE A 277 19.80 20.47 1.79
N ALA A 278 20.32 19.27 1.52
CA ALA A 278 21.36 19.04 0.53
C ALA A 278 20.84 18.80 -0.90
N THR A 279 19.52 18.69 -1.12
CA THR A 279 18.96 18.33 -2.44
C THR A 279 18.64 19.56 -3.30
N GLU A 280 18.65 19.37 -4.62
CA GLU A 280 18.25 20.39 -5.58
C GLU A 280 16.73 20.63 -5.49
N ASP A 281 15.96 19.56 -5.32
CA ASP A 281 14.50 19.62 -5.18
C ASP A 281 14.04 20.51 -4.03
N ARG A 282 14.73 20.47 -2.89
CA ARG A 282 14.43 21.34 -1.76
C ARG A 282 14.63 22.80 -2.12
N SER A 283 15.74 23.12 -2.80
CA SER A 283 16.05 24.48 -3.24
C SER A 283 15.02 24.99 -4.24
N ALA A 284 14.72 24.20 -5.28
CA ALA A 284 13.71 24.52 -6.29
C ALA A 284 12.32 24.71 -5.68
N GLY A 285 11.91 23.79 -4.79
CA GLY A 285 10.62 23.81 -4.13
C GLY A 285 10.41 25.07 -3.27
N MET A 286 11.38 25.41 -2.43
CA MET A 286 11.28 26.59 -1.56
C MET A 286 11.32 27.90 -2.34
N THR A 287 12.19 28.03 -3.34
CA THR A 287 12.23 29.23 -4.21
C THR A 287 10.90 29.40 -4.95
N SER A 288 10.40 28.33 -5.59
CA SER A 288 9.11 28.38 -6.29
C SER A 288 7.95 28.72 -5.35
N PHE A 289 7.96 28.26 -4.10
CA PHE A 289 6.91 28.60 -3.14
C PHE A 289 6.89 30.09 -2.80
N VAL A 290 8.06 30.68 -2.55
CA VAL A 290 8.19 32.11 -2.25
C VAL A 290 7.74 32.97 -3.43
N GLU A 291 8.07 32.55 -4.66
CA GLU A 291 7.76 33.32 -5.88
C GLU A 291 6.32 33.12 -6.37
N ASN A 292 5.80 31.89 -6.31
CA ASN A 292 4.59 31.48 -7.02
C ASN A 292 3.52 30.83 -6.14
N GLY A 293 3.80 30.63 -4.84
CA GLY A 293 2.91 29.93 -3.92
C GLY A 293 2.97 28.40 -4.03
N PRO A 294 2.07 27.69 -3.32
CA PRO A 294 2.08 26.23 -3.23
C PRO A 294 1.80 25.53 -4.56
N GLY A 295 2.42 24.35 -4.75
CA GLY A 295 2.07 23.43 -5.84
C GLY A 295 2.53 23.84 -7.24
N LYS A 296 3.45 24.81 -7.35
CA LYS A 296 4.01 25.27 -8.63
C LYS A 296 5.43 24.78 -8.93
N ALA A 297 6.09 24.17 -7.95
CA ALA A 297 7.44 23.66 -8.09
C ALA A 297 7.51 22.50 -9.09
N THR A 298 8.64 22.42 -9.79
CA THR A 298 9.02 21.25 -10.60
C THR A 298 10.23 20.60 -9.94
N PHE A 299 10.25 19.27 -9.86
CA PHE A 299 11.28 18.50 -9.20
C PHE A 299 12.04 17.62 -10.20
N GLN A 300 13.31 17.34 -9.89
CA GLN A 300 14.21 16.50 -10.67
C GLN A 300 14.56 15.18 -9.95
N GLY A 301 14.22 15.04 -8.67
CA GLY A 301 14.47 13.84 -7.89
C GLY A 301 15.92 13.69 -7.43
N ARG A 302 16.66 14.80 -7.28
CA ARG A 302 18.10 14.84 -6.95
C ARG A 302 18.42 15.86 -5.88
#